data_AF-A0A7C5IA53-F1
#
_entry.id   AF-A0A7C5IA53-F1
#
_cell.length_a   1.000
_cell.length_b   1.000
_cell.length_c   1.000
_cell.angle_alpha   90.00
_cell.angle_beta   90.00
_cell.angle_gamma   90.00
#
_symmetry.space_group_name_H-M   'P 1'
#
loop_
_entity.id
_entity.type
_entity.pdbx_description
1 polymer ?
#
loop_
_entity_poly.entity_id
_entity_poly.type
_entity_poly.pdbx_seq_one_letter_code
_entity_poly.pdbx_strand_id
1 'polypeptide(L)'
;FEGALDRKDMVRIICDLSRTKQATGLLQLRQGTRQKQVFFRLGRVRHVRSNLRTELIGEVMRRRGLVSQEQIDKALAATGGEHAGRVGDILLSRGIVRPHELAELLTEQFRERFLEIFRWDSGWYAFIEGVEAPAGDTGGDLDPVPLLAEAVRSVYPADLCRAWLADHVKRRLVKMETARVSVADLKLMPRELRIVNNLETGLSIEQLLRVLPQGAEWEAHVYRIVFLLTQCKIYQFR
;
A
#
# COMPACT_ATOMS: atom_id res chain seq x y z
N PHE A 1 7.78 -18.05 -1.75
CA PHE A 1 8.89 -17.60 -0.87
C PHE A 1 8.30 -16.99 0.38
N GLU A 2 8.94 -17.13 1.54
CA GLU A 2 8.43 -16.64 2.84
C GLU A 2 9.54 -16.04 3.70
N GLY A 3 9.17 -15.30 4.74
CA GLY A 3 10.13 -14.73 5.67
C GLY A 3 9.52 -13.83 6.74
N ALA A 4 10.39 -13.34 7.62
CA ALA A 4 10.02 -12.26 8.54
C ALA A 4 9.73 -10.97 7.75
N LEU A 5 8.71 -10.26 8.18
CA LEU A 5 8.33 -8.96 7.64
C LEU A 5 8.80 -7.88 8.62
N ASP A 6 9.50 -6.88 8.11
CA ASP A 6 9.69 -5.56 8.72
C ASP A 6 9.02 -4.54 7.79
N ARG A 7 8.46 -3.46 8.36
CA ARG A 7 7.84 -2.39 7.56
C ARG A 7 8.72 -1.94 6.41
N LYS A 8 10.04 -1.81 6.63
CA LYS A 8 10.99 -1.35 5.60
C LYS A 8 11.02 -2.22 4.34
N ASP A 9 10.61 -3.49 4.44
CA ASP A 9 10.64 -4.44 3.33
C ASP A 9 9.41 -4.37 2.42
N MET A 10 8.28 -3.84 2.92
CA MET A 10 6.99 -3.91 2.23
C MET A 10 7.03 -3.24 0.86
N VAL A 11 7.67 -2.06 0.73
CA VAL A 11 7.79 -1.36 -0.57
C VAL A 11 8.52 -2.24 -1.58
N ARG A 12 9.69 -2.80 -1.23
CA ARG A 12 10.46 -3.69 -2.10
C ARG A 12 9.68 -4.95 -2.45
N ILE A 13 9.02 -5.60 -1.49
CA ILE A 13 8.21 -6.80 -1.74
C ILE A 13 7.13 -6.51 -2.79
N ILE A 14 6.37 -5.43 -2.61
CA ILE A 14 5.28 -5.07 -3.51
C ILE A 14 5.80 -4.65 -4.89
N CYS A 15 6.89 -3.88 -4.94
CA CYS A 15 7.53 -3.48 -6.19
C CYS A 15 8.06 -4.71 -6.97
N ASP A 16 8.74 -5.64 -6.29
CA ASP A 16 9.27 -6.87 -6.89
C ASP A 16 8.13 -7.77 -7.41
N LEU A 17 7.07 -7.97 -6.62
CA LEU A 17 5.89 -8.73 -7.06
C LEU A 17 5.20 -8.09 -8.26
N SER A 18 5.11 -6.76 -8.28
CA SER A 18 4.39 -6.04 -9.34
C SER A 18 5.16 -5.96 -10.65
N ARG A 19 6.46 -5.66 -10.61
CA ARG A 19 7.22 -5.22 -11.79
C ARG A 19 8.39 -6.12 -12.14
N THR A 20 9.09 -6.67 -11.15
CA THR A 20 10.19 -7.61 -11.40
C THR A 20 9.67 -8.98 -11.78
N LYS A 21 8.68 -9.49 -11.03
CA LYS A 21 8.12 -10.82 -11.22
C LYS A 21 6.82 -10.82 -12.04
N GLN A 22 6.14 -9.68 -12.14
CA GLN A 22 4.76 -9.58 -12.68
C GLN A 22 3.89 -10.73 -12.18
N ALA A 23 3.91 -10.92 -10.85
CA ALA A 23 3.50 -12.17 -10.25
C ALA A 23 2.00 -12.44 -10.37
N THR A 24 1.64 -13.72 -10.45
CA THR A 24 0.27 -14.22 -10.27
C THR A 24 0.28 -15.20 -9.09
N GLY A 25 -0.51 -14.91 -8.07
CA GLY A 25 -0.49 -15.67 -6.82
C GLY A 25 -0.99 -14.87 -5.63
N LEU A 26 -0.74 -15.40 -4.43
CA LEU A 26 -1.22 -14.86 -3.17
C LEU A 26 -0.06 -14.42 -2.27
N LEU A 27 -0.05 -13.14 -1.89
CA LEU A 27 0.74 -12.63 -0.79
C LEU A 27 -0.06 -12.72 0.52
N GLN A 28 0.38 -13.60 1.42
CA GLN A 28 -0.14 -13.72 2.77
C GLN A 28 0.71 -12.87 3.72
N LEU A 29 0.05 -12.15 4.62
CA LEU A 29 0.66 -11.31 5.66
C LEU A 29 0.05 -11.68 7.01
N ARG A 30 0.89 -11.88 8.04
CA ARG A 30 0.45 -12.17 9.42
C ARG A 30 1.20 -11.32 10.45
N GLN A 31 0.47 -10.66 11.35
CA GLN A 31 1.02 -9.91 12.49
C GLN A 31 0.16 -10.21 13.73
N GLY A 32 0.63 -11.13 14.58
CA GLY A 32 -0.17 -11.64 15.70
C GLY A 32 -1.48 -12.27 15.21
N THR A 33 -2.62 -11.69 15.60
CA THR A 33 -3.96 -12.11 15.14
C THR A 33 -4.40 -11.44 13.83
N ARG A 34 -3.70 -10.40 13.36
CA ARG A 34 -4.01 -9.71 12.10
C ARG A 34 -3.54 -10.53 10.91
N GLN A 35 -4.40 -10.68 9.91
CA GLN A 35 -4.13 -11.44 8.70
C GLN A 35 -4.66 -10.69 7.48
N LYS A 36 -3.83 -10.64 6.43
CA LYS A 36 -4.23 -10.16 5.11
C LYS A 36 -3.76 -11.10 4.01
N GLN A 37 -4.56 -11.16 2.96
CA GLN A 37 -4.29 -11.93 1.76
C GLN A 37 -4.49 -11.01 0.56
N VAL A 38 -3.40 -10.70 -0.13
CA VAL A 38 -3.37 -9.84 -1.31
C VAL A 38 -3.15 -10.71 -2.54
N PHE A 39 -4.15 -10.77 -3.41
CA PHE A 39 -4.11 -11.60 -4.61
C PHE A 39 -3.59 -10.76 -5.77
N PHE A 40 -2.57 -11.27 -6.44
CA PHE A 40 -1.93 -10.67 -7.60
C PHE A 40 -2.26 -11.46 -8.86
N ARG A 41 -2.40 -10.74 -9.98
CA ARG A 41 -2.44 -11.31 -11.34
C ARG A 41 -1.63 -10.41 -12.25
N LEU A 42 -0.60 -10.96 -12.89
CA LEU A 42 0.31 -10.23 -13.79
C LEU A 42 0.86 -8.94 -13.14
N GLY A 43 1.18 -9.00 -11.85
CA GLY A 43 1.71 -7.88 -11.08
C GLY A 43 0.69 -6.82 -10.63
N ARG A 44 -0.59 -7.00 -10.93
CA ARG A 44 -1.69 -6.13 -10.48
C ARG A 44 -2.43 -6.76 -9.31
N VAL A 45 -2.89 -5.94 -8.37
CA VAL A 45 -3.68 -6.41 -7.23
C VAL A 45 -5.12 -6.60 -7.69
N ARG A 46 -5.64 -7.81 -7.53
CA ARG A 46 -6.99 -8.19 -7.95
C ARG A 46 -7.98 -8.28 -6.81
N HIS A 47 -7.51 -8.61 -5.61
CA HIS A 47 -8.36 -8.75 -4.45
C HIS A 47 -7.55 -8.64 -3.15
N VAL A 48 -8.19 -8.16 -2.07
CA VAL A 48 -7.60 -8.13 -0.72
C VAL A 48 -8.61 -8.64 0.30
N ARG A 49 -8.30 -9.80 0.90
CA ARG A 49 -9.01 -10.29 2.09
C ARG A 49 -8.31 -9.83 3.35
N SER A 50 -9.11 -9.52 4.36
CA SER A 50 -8.64 -9.03 5.64
C SER A 50 -9.55 -9.52 6.75
N ASN A 51 -8.96 -9.81 7.91
CA ASN A 51 -9.71 -10.10 9.13
C ASN A 51 -9.85 -8.90 10.07
N LEU A 52 -9.40 -7.71 9.65
CA LEU A 52 -9.53 -6.48 10.44
C LEU A 52 -10.98 -5.99 10.40
N ARG A 53 -11.65 -5.95 11.56
CA ARG A 53 -13.05 -5.47 11.69
C ARG A 53 -13.24 -4.05 11.18
N THR A 54 -12.23 -3.19 11.37
CA THR A 54 -12.21 -1.80 10.90
C THR A 54 -12.25 -1.66 9.39
N GLU A 55 -12.06 -2.75 8.64
CA GLU A 55 -12.06 -2.78 7.19
C GLU A 55 -13.27 -3.49 6.60
N LEU A 56 -14.26 -3.88 7.43
CA LEU A 56 -15.52 -4.45 6.95
C LEU A 56 -16.39 -3.36 6.32
N ILE A 57 -17.15 -3.70 5.28
CA ILE A 57 -17.94 -2.71 4.51
C ILE A 57 -18.99 -2.00 5.36
N GLY A 58 -19.66 -2.72 6.26
CA GLY A 58 -20.59 -2.11 7.21
C GLY A 58 -19.91 -1.09 8.12
N GLU A 59 -18.69 -1.36 8.59
CA GLU A 59 -17.94 -0.43 9.44
C GLU A 59 -17.46 0.80 8.65
N VAL A 60 -17.05 0.62 7.40
CA VAL A 60 -16.73 1.73 6.49
C VAL A 60 -17.95 2.63 6.28
N MET A 61 -19.13 2.06 6.00
CA MET A 61 -20.39 2.79 5.85
C MET A 61 -20.78 3.54 7.13
N ARG A 62 -20.59 2.91 8.30
CA ARG A 62 -20.87 3.50 9.60
C ARG A 62 -20.03 4.74 9.87
N ARG A 63 -18.72 4.65 9.64
CA ARG A 63 -17.79 5.78 9.83
C ARG A 63 -18.13 6.97 8.92
N ARG A 64 -18.78 6.73 7.79
CA ARG A 64 -19.25 7.76 6.85
C ARG A 64 -20.65 8.28 7.17
N GLY A 65 -21.31 7.75 8.20
CA GLY A 65 -22.67 8.14 8.56
C GLY A 65 -23.75 7.63 7.61
N LEU A 66 -23.44 6.69 6.72
CA LEU A 66 -24.41 6.13 5.75
C LEU A 66 -25.34 5.11 6.38
N VAL A 67 -24.87 4.43 7.44
CA VAL A 67 -25.65 3.46 8.21
C VAL A 67 -25.38 3.63 9.70
N SER A 68 -26.39 3.34 10.50
CA SER A 68 -26.28 3.21 11.96
C SER A 68 -25.76 1.83 12.37
N GLN A 69 -25.26 1.71 13.60
CA GLN A 69 -24.88 0.41 14.17
C GLN A 69 -26.07 -0.56 14.19
N GLU A 70 -27.27 -0.07 14.52
CA GLU A 70 -28.49 -0.87 14.55
C GLU A 70 -28.83 -1.48 13.18
N GLN A 71 -28.65 -0.72 12.09
CA GLN A 71 -28.86 -1.23 10.73
C GLN A 71 -27.84 -2.31 10.35
N ILE A 72 -26.59 -2.18 10.81
CA ILE A 72 -25.55 -3.21 10.61
C ILE A 72 -25.92 -4.47 11.40
N ASP A 73 -26.32 -4.34 12.66
CA ASP A 73 -26.67 -5.48 13.51
C ASP A 73 -27.89 -6.23 12.93
N LYS A 74 -28.91 -5.50 12.46
CA LYS A 74 -30.07 -6.06 11.74
C LYS A 74 -29.69 -6.73 10.42
N ALA A 75 -28.62 -6.29 9.76
CA ALA A 75 -28.13 -6.93 8.54
C ALA A 75 -27.31 -8.20 8.88
N LEU A 76 -26.46 -8.15 9.89
CA LEU A 76 -25.69 -9.30 10.39
C LEU A 76 -26.60 -10.42 10.92
N ALA A 77 -27.66 -10.08 11.65
CA ALA A 77 -28.65 -11.06 12.10
C ALA A 77 -29.29 -11.81 10.91
N ALA A 78 -29.50 -11.11 9.79
CA ALA A 78 -30.08 -11.70 8.58
C ALA A 78 -29.09 -12.54 7.76
N THR A 79 -27.77 -12.42 7.97
CA THR A 79 -26.76 -13.31 7.36
C THR A 79 -26.45 -14.56 8.20
N GLY A 80 -27.11 -14.74 9.33
CA GLY A 80 -26.75 -15.77 10.32
C GLY A 80 -25.45 -15.47 11.06
N GLY A 81 -24.99 -14.22 11.07
CA GLY A 81 -23.79 -13.77 11.80
C GLY A 81 -22.43 -14.17 11.18
N GLU A 82 -22.39 -15.19 10.32
CA GLU A 82 -21.14 -15.72 9.78
C GLU A 82 -20.64 -14.99 8.53
N HIS A 83 -21.54 -14.33 7.78
CA HIS A 83 -21.22 -13.72 6.48
C HIS A 83 -21.19 -12.19 6.54
N ALA A 84 -20.26 -11.63 7.31
CA ALA A 84 -20.06 -10.17 7.39
C ALA A 84 -19.78 -9.52 6.01
N GLY A 85 -19.25 -10.28 5.05
CA GLY A 85 -19.06 -9.83 3.66
C GLY A 85 -20.36 -9.53 2.89
N ARG A 86 -21.48 -10.15 3.28
CA ARG A 86 -22.81 -9.96 2.64
C ARG A 86 -23.65 -8.84 3.27
N VAL A 87 -23.10 -8.14 4.26
CA VAL A 87 -23.79 -6.99 4.89
C VAL A 87 -24.11 -5.92 3.85
N GLY A 88 -23.20 -5.67 2.89
CA GLY A 88 -23.43 -4.75 1.79
C GLY A 88 -24.66 -5.13 0.95
N ASP A 89 -24.78 -6.40 0.57
CA ASP A 89 -25.89 -6.90 -0.25
C ASP A 89 -27.25 -6.78 0.48
N ILE A 90 -27.25 -6.99 1.79
CA ILE A 90 -28.46 -6.84 2.61
C ILE A 90 -28.85 -5.37 2.73
N LEU A 91 -27.90 -4.48 2.97
CA LEU A 91 -28.17 -3.04 3.05
C LEU A 91 -28.66 -2.50 1.70
N LEU A 92 -28.11 -3.01 0.59
CA LEU A 92 -28.56 -2.71 -0.77
C LEU A 92 -30.00 -3.21 -1.02
N SER A 93 -30.29 -4.47 -0.74
CA SER A 93 -31.62 -5.05 -0.97
C SER A 93 -32.72 -4.41 -0.13
N ARG A 94 -32.35 -3.83 1.03
CA ARG A 94 -33.26 -3.05 1.89
C ARG A 94 -33.38 -1.57 1.50
N GLY A 95 -32.70 -1.12 0.43
CA GLY A 95 -32.71 0.26 -0.02
C GLY A 95 -32.03 1.25 0.94
N ILE A 96 -31.23 0.76 1.89
CA ILE A 96 -30.51 1.60 2.87
C ILE A 96 -29.31 2.28 2.20
N VAL A 97 -28.68 1.60 1.24
CA VAL A 97 -27.57 2.12 0.44
C VAL A 97 -27.89 1.95 -1.04
N ARG A 98 -27.60 2.94 -1.87
CA ARG A 98 -27.83 2.86 -3.33
C ARG A 98 -26.71 2.06 -4.02
N PRO A 99 -26.98 1.40 -5.16
CA PRO A 99 -25.97 0.59 -5.85
C PRO A 99 -24.66 1.34 -6.18
N HIS A 100 -24.76 2.60 -6.61
CA HIS A 100 -23.59 3.42 -6.95
C HIS A 100 -22.76 3.77 -5.71
N GLU A 101 -23.42 4.13 -4.59
CA GLU A 101 -22.75 4.42 -3.31
C GLU A 101 -22.00 3.18 -2.82
N LEU A 102 -22.62 1.99 -2.87
CA LEU A 102 -21.97 0.74 -2.50
C LEU A 102 -20.75 0.45 -3.39
N ALA A 103 -20.85 0.63 -4.71
CA ALA A 103 -19.75 0.39 -5.64
C ALA A 103 -18.54 1.32 -5.39
N GLU A 104 -18.80 2.61 -5.12
CA GLU A 104 -17.76 3.57 -4.75
C GLU A 104 -17.06 3.17 -3.45
N LEU A 105 -17.85 2.80 -2.42
CA LEU A 105 -17.31 2.38 -1.12
C LEU A 105 -16.49 1.08 -1.22
N LEU A 106 -16.91 0.12 -2.04
CA LEU A 106 -16.16 -1.11 -2.26
C LEU A 106 -14.82 -0.83 -2.96
N THR A 107 -14.82 0.06 -3.95
CA THR A 107 -13.59 0.48 -4.65
C THR A 107 -12.62 1.14 -3.69
N GLU A 108 -13.12 2.04 -2.84
CA GLU A 108 -12.30 2.73 -1.86
C GLU A 108 -11.80 1.80 -0.76
N GLN A 109 -12.68 0.95 -0.21
CA GLN A 109 -12.30 -0.07 0.76
C GLN A 109 -11.22 -0.99 0.21
N PHE A 110 -11.32 -1.43 -1.05
CA PHE A 110 -10.31 -2.27 -1.67
C PHE A 110 -8.94 -1.59 -1.67
N ARG A 111 -8.88 -0.31 -2.06
CA ARG A 111 -7.67 0.50 -2.04
C ARG A 111 -7.14 0.74 -0.62
N GLU A 112 -8.00 1.08 0.33
CA GLU A 112 -7.64 1.28 1.75
C GLU A 112 -7.05 0.00 2.35
N ARG A 113 -7.70 -1.16 2.12
CA ARG A 113 -7.21 -2.47 2.58
C ARG A 113 -5.83 -2.79 2.03
N PHE A 114 -5.57 -2.44 0.78
CA PHE A 114 -4.25 -2.59 0.18
C PHE A 114 -3.23 -1.65 0.85
N LEU A 115 -3.55 -0.36 1.02
CA LEU A 115 -2.65 0.60 1.64
C LEU A 115 -2.37 0.32 3.13
N GLU A 116 -3.28 -0.34 3.83
CA GLU A 116 -3.09 -0.67 5.25
C GLU A 116 -1.90 -1.60 5.49
N ILE A 117 -1.52 -2.46 4.52
CA ILE A 117 -0.36 -3.37 4.67
C ILE A 117 0.94 -2.60 4.95
N PHE A 118 1.05 -1.38 4.45
CA PHE A 118 2.23 -0.53 4.62
C PHE A 118 2.38 0.02 6.04
N ARG A 119 1.34 -0.10 6.87
CA ARG A 119 1.34 0.29 8.29
C ARG A 119 1.88 -0.83 9.19
N TRP A 120 2.11 -2.03 8.69
CA TRP A 120 2.53 -3.14 9.53
C TRP A 120 4.01 -2.98 9.90
N ASP A 121 4.30 -2.80 11.20
CA ASP A 121 5.67 -2.63 11.72
C ASP A 121 6.53 -3.88 11.56
N SER A 122 5.92 -5.05 11.79
CA SER A 122 6.59 -6.34 11.76
C SER A 122 5.60 -7.48 11.54
N GLY A 123 6.10 -8.68 11.22
CA GLY A 123 5.27 -9.87 11.11
C GLY A 123 5.95 -10.98 10.32
N TRP A 124 5.13 -11.73 9.60
CA TRP A 124 5.57 -12.75 8.65
C TRP A 124 4.81 -12.57 7.33
N TYR A 125 5.48 -12.90 6.24
CA TYR A 125 4.86 -12.93 4.92
C TYR A 125 5.22 -14.21 4.17
N ALA A 126 4.33 -14.61 3.26
CA ALA A 126 4.62 -15.61 2.24
C ALA A 126 3.95 -15.25 0.92
N PHE A 127 4.63 -15.52 -0.18
CA PHE A 127 4.05 -15.50 -1.50
C PHE A 127 3.91 -16.92 -2.05
N ILE A 128 2.69 -17.29 -2.42
CA ILE A 128 2.30 -18.59 -2.97
C ILE A 128 1.90 -18.36 -4.43
N GLU A 129 2.68 -18.90 -5.36
CA GLU A 129 2.44 -18.75 -6.81
C GLU A 129 1.20 -19.51 -7.27
N GLY A 130 0.54 -19.01 -8.32
CA GLY A 130 -0.58 -19.68 -8.98
C GLY A 130 -1.91 -19.67 -8.22
N VAL A 131 -1.95 -19.17 -6.98
CA VAL A 131 -3.20 -19.02 -6.24
C VAL A 131 -4.04 -17.88 -6.83
N GLU A 132 -5.20 -18.22 -7.36
CA GLU A 132 -6.15 -17.24 -7.91
C GLU A 132 -7.03 -16.60 -6.83
N ALA A 133 -7.56 -15.43 -7.17
CA ALA A 133 -8.58 -14.80 -6.36
C ALA A 133 -9.87 -15.67 -6.37
N PRO A 134 -10.56 -15.78 -5.23
CA PRO A 134 -11.83 -16.51 -5.15
C PRO A 134 -12.87 -16.00 -6.15
N ALA A 135 -13.60 -16.93 -6.78
CA ALA A 135 -14.69 -16.60 -7.69
C ALA A 135 -15.85 -15.87 -6.97
N GLY A 136 -16.46 -14.89 -7.64
CA GLY A 136 -17.64 -14.17 -7.14
C GLY A 136 -17.35 -12.96 -6.25
N ASP A 137 -16.10 -12.73 -5.85
CA ASP A 137 -15.71 -11.45 -5.25
C ASP A 137 -15.55 -10.41 -6.36
N THR A 138 -16.09 -9.20 -6.18
CA THR A 138 -15.87 -8.08 -7.10
C THR A 138 -14.41 -7.62 -6.99
N GLY A 139 -13.52 -8.37 -7.65
CA GLY A 139 -12.10 -8.09 -7.66
C GLY A 139 -11.82 -6.77 -8.36
N GLY A 140 -11.09 -5.87 -7.69
CA GLY A 140 -10.64 -4.64 -8.31
C GLY A 140 -9.50 -4.86 -9.30
N ASP A 141 -9.04 -3.77 -9.92
CA ASP A 141 -7.85 -3.77 -10.76
C ASP A 141 -6.91 -2.63 -10.35
N LEU A 142 -6.12 -2.88 -9.32
CA LEU A 142 -5.25 -1.87 -8.72
C LEU A 142 -3.81 -2.09 -9.18
N ASP A 143 -3.22 -1.03 -9.77
CA ASP A 143 -1.78 -0.96 -9.95
C ASP A 143 -1.15 -0.53 -8.62
N PRO A 144 -0.31 -1.37 -7.99
CA PRO A 144 0.29 -1.01 -6.71
C PRO A 144 1.36 0.09 -6.82
N VAL A 145 1.98 0.28 -7.99
CA VAL A 145 3.15 1.15 -8.14
C VAL A 145 2.86 2.63 -7.88
N PRO A 146 1.80 3.23 -8.46
CA PRO A 146 1.40 4.61 -8.13
C PRO A 146 1.11 4.84 -6.65
N LEU A 147 0.69 3.79 -5.92
CA LEU A 147 0.32 3.88 -4.52
C LEU A 147 1.52 3.78 -3.57
N LEU A 148 2.70 3.35 -4.05
CA LEU A 148 3.91 3.23 -3.22
C LEU A 148 4.36 4.58 -2.67
N ALA A 149 4.35 5.63 -3.50
CA ALA A 149 4.72 6.97 -3.07
C ALA A 149 3.76 7.53 -2.02
N GLU A 150 2.46 7.31 -2.23
CA GLU A 150 1.44 7.70 -1.27
C GLU A 150 1.59 6.95 0.06
N ALA A 151 1.82 5.63 0.03
CA ALA A 151 2.03 4.83 1.21
C ALA A 151 3.23 5.34 2.01
N VAL A 152 4.39 5.52 1.37
CA VAL A 152 5.60 6.02 2.02
C VAL A 152 5.37 7.42 2.61
N ARG A 153 4.75 8.33 1.86
CA ARG A 153 4.43 9.67 2.34
C ARG A 153 3.53 9.65 3.58
N SER A 154 2.51 8.79 3.58
CA SER A 154 1.41 8.87 4.54
C SER A 154 1.66 8.04 5.80
N VAL A 155 2.42 6.94 5.71
CA VAL A 155 2.54 6.00 6.82
C VAL A 155 3.96 5.67 7.25
N TYR A 156 5.00 6.02 6.48
CA TYR A 156 6.39 5.72 6.88
C TYR A 156 6.93 6.83 7.78
N PRO A 157 7.36 6.52 9.02
CA PRO A 157 8.03 7.48 9.88
C PRO A 157 9.33 7.96 9.23
N ALA A 158 9.61 9.27 9.32
CA ALA A 158 10.85 9.83 8.77
C ALA A 158 12.09 9.21 9.42
N ASP A 159 12.05 8.93 10.72
CA ASP A 159 13.15 8.31 11.47
C ASP A 159 13.46 6.89 11.02
N LEU A 160 12.45 6.12 10.60
CA LEU A 160 12.66 4.80 10.01
C LEU A 160 13.45 4.94 8.70
N CYS A 161 13.03 5.84 7.81
CA CYS A 161 13.73 6.08 6.54
C CYS A 161 15.15 6.62 6.78
N ARG A 162 15.32 7.54 7.75
CA ARG A 162 16.63 8.09 8.14
C ARG A 162 17.56 7.00 8.66
N ALA A 163 17.09 6.16 9.59
CA ALA A 163 17.87 5.07 10.16
C ALA A 163 18.28 4.05 9.10
N TRP A 164 17.38 3.71 8.17
CA TRP A 164 17.69 2.82 7.05
C TRP A 164 18.76 3.38 6.11
N LEU A 165 18.84 4.71 5.99
CA LEU A 165 19.75 5.42 5.10
C LEU A 165 21.05 5.91 5.77
N ALA A 166 21.22 5.66 7.08
CA ALA A 166 22.26 6.27 7.90
C ALA A 166 23.69 6.06 7.33
N ASP A 167 24.01 4.83 6.91
CA ASP A 167 25.34 4.47 6.39
C ASP A 167 25.59 4.98 4.95
N HIS A 168 24.59 5.58 4.33
CA HIS A 168 24.61 6.00 2.93
C HIS A 168 24.51 7.51 2.73
N VAL A 169 24.40 8.30 3.80
CA VAL A 169 24.10 9.75 3.72
C VAL A 169 25.10 10.53 2.85
N LYS A 170 26.37 10.14 2.85
CA LYS A 170 27.45 10.79 2.08
C LYS A 170 27.69 10.16 0.70
N ARG A 171 27.06 9.01 0.41
CA ARG A 171 27.25 8.31 -0.87
C ARG A 171 26.38 8.94 -1.94
N ARG A 172 26.90 8.98 -3.18
CA ARG A 172 26.13 9.48 -4.32
C ARG A 172 25.09 8.46 -4.72
N LEU A 173 23.93 8.94 -5.14
CA LEU A 173 22.92 8.09 -5.78
C LEU A 173 23.11 8.12 -7.29
N VAL A 174 23.04 6.95 -7.90
CA VAL A 174 23.06 6.77 -9.35
C VAL A 174 21.80 6.05 -9.80
N LYS A 175 21.22 6.50 -10.90
CA LYS A 175 20.05 5.87 -11.51
C LYS A 175 20.42 4.49 -12.03
N MET A 176 19.55 3.50 -11.82
CA MET A 176 19.75 2.15 -12.32
C MET A 176 19.17 2.02 -13.73
N GLU A 177 20.00 1.64 -14.71
CA GLU A 177 19.54 1.38 -16.09
C GLU A 177 18.60 0.17 -16.18
N THR A 178 18.71 -0.77 -15.24
CA THR A 178 17.90 -1.99 -15.17
C THR A 178 16.59 -1.83 -14.40
N ALA A 179 16.25 -0.59 -13.99
CA ALA A 179 15.04 -0.30 -13.23
C ALA A 179 13.78 -0.71 -14.01
N ARG A 180 12.89 -1.48 -13.36
CA ARG A 180 11.59 -1.89 -13.92
C ARG A 180 10.44 -0.93 -13.56
N VAL A 181 10.75 0.09 -12.76
CA VAL A 181 9.83 1.17 -12.36
C VAL A 181 10.48 2.50 -12.73
N SER A 182 9.73 3.37 -13.38
CA SER A 182 10.15 4.74 -13.64
C SER A 182 9.64 5.69 -12.56
N VAL A 183 10.27 6.86 -12.45
CA VAL A 183 9.80 7.93 -11.56
C VAL A 183 8.37 8.37 -11.92
N ALA A 184 8.02 8.36 -13.21
CA ALA A 184 6.70 8.74 -13.69
C ALA A 184 5.59 7.79 -13.22
N ASP A 185 5.91 6.50 -13.02
CA ASP A 185 4.95 5.50 -12.53
C ASP A 185 4.54 5.74 -11.08
N LEU A 186 5.41 6.35 -10.28
CA LEU A 186 5.18 6.59 -8.84
C LEU A 186 4.22 7.76 -8.56
N LYS A 187 3.84 8.53 -9.58
CA LYS A 187 2.91 9.69 -9.44
C LYS A 187 3.33 10.65 -8.32
N LEU A 188 4.63 10.97 -8.26
CA LEU A 188 5.20 11.89 -7.28
C LEU A 188 4.58 13.29 -7.40
N MET A 189 4.36 13.94 -6.26
CA MET A 189 3.92 15.34 -6.20
C MET A 189 5.04 16.30 -6.65
N PRO A 190 4.73 17.55 -7.03
CA PRO A 190 5.73 18.54 -7.46
C PRO A 190 6.91 18.73 -6.48
N ARG A 191 6.63 18.73 -5.17
CA ARG A 191 7.67 18.82 -4.13
C ARG A 191 8.60 17.59 -4.08
N GLU A 192 8.06 16.40 -4.35
CA GLU A 192 8.82 15.15 -4.38
C GLU A 192 9.66 15.07 -5.67
N LEU A 193 9.11 15.51 -6.81
CA LEU A 193 9.84 15.62 -8.08
C LEU A 193 11.02 16.58 -7.99
N ARG A 194 10.91 17.67 -7.21
CA ARG A 194 12.06 18.56 -6.94
C ARG A 194 13.24 17.83 -6.32
N ILE A 195 12.99 16.85 -5.44
CA ILE A 195 14.04 16.01 -4.85
C ILE A 195 14.67 15.12 -5.94
N VAL A 196 13.85 14.49 -6.78
CA VAL A 196 14.34 13.63 -7.87
C VAL A 196 15.20 14.39 -8.88
N ASN A 197 14.79 15.59 -9.29
CA ASN A 197 15.56 16.40 -10.24
C ASN A 197 16.96 16.75 -9.71
N ASN A 198 17.11 16.90 -8.38
CA ASN A 198 18.41 17.12 -7.75
C ASN A 198 19.21 15.80 -7.57
N LEU A 199 18.55 14.63 -7.53
CA LEU A 199 19.24 13.34 -7.57
C LEU A 199 19.83 13.04 -8.95
N GLU A 200 19.19 13.51 -10.02
CA GLU A 200 19.70 13.36 -11.40
C GLU A 200 21.05 14.07 -11.62
N THR A 201 21.38 15.08 -10.81
CA THR A 201 22.70 15.73 -10.84
C THR A 201 23.78 15.00 -10.01
N GLY A 202 23.43 13.84 -9.43
CA GLY A 202 24.36 12.95 -8.73
C GLY A 202 24.64 13.34 -7.28
N LEU A 203 23.76 14.10 -6.63
CA LEU A 203 23.92 14.51 -5.24
C LEU A 203 23.74 13.34 -4.26
N SER A 204 24.47 13.41 -3.15
CA SER A 204 24.23 12.59 -1.94
C SER A 204 23.08 13.16 -1.10
N ILE A 205 22.60 12.38 -0.12
CA ILE A 205 21.55 12.84 0.81
C ILE A 205 22.04 14.09 1.58
N GLU A 206 23.28 14.09 2.06
CA GLU A 206 23.88 15.24 2.76
C GLU A 206 23.84 16.51 1.90
N GLN A 207 24.16 16.39 0.61
CA GLN A 207 24.16 17.51 -0.32
C GLN A 207 22.74 17.97 -0.67
N LEU A 208 21.80 17.04 -0.85
CA LEU A 208 20.38 17.35 -1.06
C LEU A 208 19.82 18.21 0.08
N LEU A 209 20.10 17.83 1.32
CA LEU A 209 19.64 18.55 2.50
C LEU A 209 20.22 19.98 2.58
N ARG A 210 21.36 20.27 1.94
CA ARG A 210 21.93 21.63 1.89
C ARG A 210 21.31 22.50 0.80
N VAL A 211 20.94 21.92 -0.35
CA VAL A 211 20.46 22.69 -1.53
C VAL A 211 18.94 22.83 -1.58
N LEU A 212 18.21 21.95 -0.93
CA LEU A 212 16.76 22.03 -0.82
C LEU A 212 16.34 22.96 0.33
N PRO A 213 15.08 23.42 0.36
CA PRO A 213 14.60 24.25 1.46
C PRO A 213 14.77 23.54 2.81
N GLN A 214 15.12 24.32 3.83
CA GLN A 214 15.38 23.80 5.17
C GLN A 214 14.07 23.56 5.94
N GLY A 215 14.11 22.67 6.92
CA GLY A 215 13.01 22.39 7.84
C GLY A 215 12.66 20.90 7.94
N ALA A 216 12.07 20.51 9.07
CA ALA A 216 11.79 19.11 9.40
C ALA A 216 10.91 18.40 8.35
N GLU A 217 9.96 19.12 7.73
CA GLU A 217 9.10 18.55 6.68
C GLU A 217 9.90 18.22 5.41
N TRP A 218 10.78 19.12 4.97
CA TRP A 218 11.62 18.91 3.80
C TRP A 218 12.62 17.78 4.03
N GLU A 219 13.23 17.75 5.20
CA GLU A 219 14.13 16.68 5.60
C GLU A 219 13.42 15.31 5.59
N ALA A 220 12.21 15.23 6.17
CA ALA A 220 11.39 14.03 6.13
C ALA A 220 11.06 13.59 4.69
N HIS A 221 10.73 14.52 3.79
CA HIS A 221 10.49 14.19 2.38
C HIS A 221 11.74 13.68 1.67
N VAL A 222 12.92 14.27 1.90
CA VAL A 222 14.19 13.79 1.32
C VAL A 222 14.43 12.34 1.70
N TYR A 223 14.38 12.00 2.99
CA TYR A 223 14.59 10.63 3.44
C TYR A 223 13.54 9.66 2.90
N ARG A 224 12.25 10.03 2.89
CA ARG A 224 11.16 9.20 2.36
C ARG A 224 11.30 8.92 0.87
N ILE A 225 11.64 9.94 0.06
CA ILE A 225 11.79 9.79 -1.39
C ILE A 225 13.04 8.99 -1.73
N VAL A 226 14.17 9.27 -1.08
CA VAL A 226 15.39 8.48 -1.31
C VAL A 226 15.19 7.02 -0.91
N PHE A 227 14.51 6.77 0.21
CA PHE A 227 14.12 5.43 0.63
C PHE A 227 13.27 4.73 -0.44
N LEU A 228 12.17 5.36 -0.88
CA LEU A 228 11.26 4.81 -1.89
C LEU A 228 11.99 4.47 -3.20
N LEU A 229 12.78 5.41 -3.73
CA LEU A 229 13.51 5.23 -4.99
C LEU A 229 14.53 4.08 -4.91
N THR A 230 15.15 3.90 -3.74
CA THR A 230 16.09 2.80 -3.50
C THR A 230 15.36 1.46 -3.35
N GLN A 231 14.26 1.42 -2.60
CA GLN A 231 13.43 0.21 -2.44
C GLN A 231 12.83 -0.26 -3.77
N CYS A 232 12.49 0.66 -4.67
CA CYS A 232 12.01 0.37 -6.02
C CYS A 232 13.13 0.10 -7.04
N LYS A 233 14.41 0.08 -6.62
CA LYS A 233 15.58 -0.12 -7.48
C LYS A 233 15.65 0.85 -8.67
N ILE A 234 15.20 2.09 -8.44
CA ILE A 234 15.31 3.19 -9.41
C ILE A 234 16.66 3.87 -9.27
N TYR A 235 17.13 4.00 -8.03
CA TYR A 235 18.46 4.50 -7.69
C TYR A 235 19.19 3.52 -6.76
N GLN A 236 20.52 3.56 -6.79
CA GLN A 236 21.38 2.85 -5.86
C GLN A 236 22.53 3.73 -5.38
N PHE A 237 23.09 3.42 -4.22
CA PHE A 237 24.26 4.12 -3.69
C PHE A 237 25.54 3.63 -4.36
N ARG A 238 26.39 4.56 -4.80
CA ARG A 238 27.74 4.30 -5.30
C ARG A 238 28.77 4.45 -4.20
#